data_AF-A0AAV4J9B9-F1
#
_entry.id   AF-A0AAV4J9B9-F1
#
_cell.length_a   1.000
_cell.length_b   1.000
_cell.length_c   1.000
_cell.angle_alpha   90.00
_cell.angle_beta   90.00
_cell.angle_gamma   90.00
#
_symmetry.space_group_name_H-M   'P 1'
#
loop_
_entity.id
_entity.type
_entity.pdbx_description
1 polymer ?
#
loop_
_entity_poly.entity_id
_entity_poly.type
_entity_poly.pdbx_seq_one_letter_code
_entity_poly.pdbx_strand_id
1 'polypeptide(L)'
;MSPATFCCVLIKYSIVKIGLLKSDQDLRQRYTVAVKNRFQGLEEVEEVEQHWQNLKEAITEAASSVIPPMRQKAKQKWMTDEILDLIDKRRQAKNDKEVDENLHRVIRKKCDKAKEVWLNSKLINNKIINST
;
A
#
# COMPACT_ATOMS: atom_id res chain seq x y z
N MET A 1 -18.99 13.72 -15.94
CA MET A 1 -17.89 13.40 -15.01
C MET A 1 -18.46 12.58 -13.85
N SER A 2 -18.05 11.32 -13.71
CA SER A 2 -18.61 10.36 -12.75
C SER A 2 -17.84 10.38 -11.42
N PRO A 3 -18.50 10.32 -10.24
CA PRO A 3 -17.86 10.31 -8.92
C PRO A 3 -16.90 9.11 -8.68
N ALA A 4 -16.91 8.10 -9.55
CA ALA A 4 -16.12 6.89 -9.40
C ALA A 4 -14.60 7.08 -9.67
N THR A 5 -14.19 8.17 -10.33
CA THR A 5 -12.79 8.39 -10.69
C THR A 5 -11.91 8.77 -9.49
N PHE A 6 -12.51 9.23 -8.38
CA PHE A 6 -11.76 9.69 -7.19
C PHE A 6 -11.22 8.56 -6.30
N CYS A 7 -11.63 7.29 -6.50
CA CYS A 7 -11.11 6.19 -5.69
C CYS A 7 -9.79 5.59 -6.23
N CYS A 8 -9.47 5.78 -7.52
CA CYS A 8 -8.41 5.02 -8.19
C CYS A 8 -7.03 5.72 -8.26
N VAL A 9 -6.90 7.02 -7.99
CA VAL A 9 -5.64 7.75 -8.28
C VAL A 9 -4.51 7.51 -7.25
N LEU A 10 -4.78 6.85 -6.11
CA LEU A 10 -3.78 6.70 -5.04
C LEU A 10 -3.00 5.36 -5.01
N ILE A 11 -2.89 4.64 -6.13
CA ILE A 11 -2.32 3.28 -6.13
C ILE A 11 -1.11 3.14 -7.08
N LYS A 12 -0.32 4.19 -7.31
CA LYS A 12 0.86 4.09 -8.19
C LYS A 12 2.18 3.69 -7.52
N TYR A 13 2.35 3.81 -6.21
CA TYR A 13 3.65 3.50 -5.59
C TYR A 13 3.57 2.31 -4.63
N SER A 14 4.58 1.44 -4.70
CA SER A 14 4.92 0.53 -3.60
C SER A 14 5.48 1.42 -2.49
N ILE A 15 4.74 1.66 -1.40
CA ILE A 15 5.10 2.69 -0.43
C ILE A 15 5.68 2.04 0.81
N VAL A 16 6.96 1.68 0.68
CA VAL A 16 7.91 1.80 1.77
C VAL A 16 7.76 3.22 2.34
N LYS A 17 7.55 3.34 3.65
CA LYS A 17 7.30 4.65 4.29
C LYS A 17 8.62 5.38 4.49
N ILE A 18 9.27 5.81 3.40
CA ILE A 18 10.59 6.45 3.39
C ILE A 18 10.64 7.71 4.26
N GLY A 19 9.49 8.36 4.47
CA GLY A 19 9.33 9.46 5.42
C GLY A 19 9.64 9.09 6.88
N LEU A 20 9.58 7.82 7.27
CA LEU A 20 9.99 7.35 8.61
C LEU A 20 11.48 7.58 8.87
N LEU A 21 12.33 7.57 7.83
CA LEU A 21 13.78 7.80 7.95
C LEU A 21 14.11 9.21 8.47
N LYS A 22 13.18 10.17 8.29
CA LYS A 22 13.32 11.54 8.82
C LYS A 22 13.07 11.61 10.32
N SER A 23 12.24 10.73 10.85
CA SER A 23 11.77 10.77 12.24
C SER A 23 12.54 9.80 13.15
N ASP A 24 12.92 8.63 12.63
CA ASP A 24 13.57 7.57 13.40
C ASP A 24 15.07 7.48 13.07
N GLN A 25 15.91 7.69 14.07
CA GLN A 25 17.36 7.68 13.93
C GLN A 25 17.96 6.29 13.80
N ASP A 26 17.45 5.32 14.54
CA ASP A 26 17.95 3.94 14.51
C ASP A 26 17.56 3.28 13.18
N LEU A 27 16.33 3.50 12.71
CA LEU A 27 15.87 3.02 11.40
C LEU A 27 16.73 3.60 10.26
N ARG A 28 17.07 4.88 10.34
CA ARG A 28 17.93 5.55 9.36
C ARG A 28 19.32 4.93 9.34
N GLN A 29 19.92 4.71 10.50
CA GLN A 29 21.26 4.12 10.58
C GLN A 29 21.28 2.70 10.01
N ARG A 30 20.30 1.86 10.36
CA ARG A 30 20.17 0.49 9.83
C ARG A 30 20.00 0.48 8.31
N TYR A 31 19.14 1.36 7.78
CA TYR A 31 18.95 1.52 6.33
C TYR A 31 20.25 1.96 5.64
N THR A 32 20.95 2.95 6.20
CA THR A 32 22.24 3.43 5.64
C THR A 32 23.29 2.34 5.61
N VAL A 33 23.44 1.55 6.68
CA VAL A 33 24.39 0.43 6.73
C VAL A 33 24.02 -0.65 5.72
N ALA A 34 22.73 -1.01 5.63
CA ALA A 34 22.27 -2.02 4.67
C ALA A 34 22.53 -1.61 3.21
N VAL A 35 22.27 -0.35 2.86
CA VAL A 35 22.56 0.20 1.53
C VAL A 35 24.07 0.21 1.26
N LYS A 36 24.87 0.68 2.22
CA LYS A 36 26.33 0.76 2.06
C LYS A 36 26.95 -0.62 1.85
N ASN A 37 26.55 -1.61 2.64
CA ASN A 37 27.06 -2.98 2.53
C ASN A 37 26.74 -3.60 1.17
N ARG A 38 25.53 -3.34 0.65
CA ARG A 38 25.12 -3.82 -0.68
C ARG A 38 25.86 -3.08 -1.78
N PHE A 39 26.06 -1.77 -1.64
CA PHE A 39 26.77 -0.95 -2.62
C PHE A 39 28.25 -1.31 -2.74
N GLN A 40 28.93 -1.58 -1.62
CA GLN A 40 30.33 -2.02 -1.63
C GLN A 40 30.52 -3.36 -2.37
N GLY A 41 29.49 -4.18 -2.47
CA GLY A 41 29.51 -5.40 -3.28
C GLY A 41 29.33 -5.18 -4.79
N LEU A 42 29.11 -3.95 -5.24
CA LEU A 42 28.85 -3.61 -6.65
C LEU A 42 30.04 -2.97 -7.38
N GLU A 43 31.14 -2.68 -6.69
CA GLU A 43 32.23 -1.80 -7.16
C GLU A 43 33.08 -2.36 -8.34
N GLU A 44 32.77 -3.54 -8.89
CA GLU A 44 33.58 -4.24 -9.91
C GLU A 44 32.84 -4.60 -11.23
N VAL A 45 31.99 -3.74 -11.79
CA VAL A 45 31.30 -4.03 -13.08
C VAL A 45 31.35 -2.86 -14.07
N GLU A 46 31.92 -3.07 -15.26
CA GLU A 46 32.17 -2.03 -16.28
C GLU A 46 30.91 -1.43 -16.95
N GLU A 47 29.72 -2.03 -16.79
CA GLU A 47 28.48 -1.56 -17.42
C GLU A 47 27.62 -0.68 -16.49
N VAL A 48 27.50 0.60 -16.83
CA VAL A 48 26.73 1.63 -16.11
C VAL A 48 25.25 1.26 -15.95
N GLU A 49 24.64 0.62 -16.96
CA GLU A 49 23.23 0.19 -16.89
C GLU A 49 23.04 -0.94 -15.87
N GLN A 50 23.99 -1.88 -15.83
CA GLN A 50 23.99 -2.95 -14.82
C GLN A 50 24.20 -2.39 -13.42
N HIS A 51 25.07 -1.37 -13.25
CA HIS A 51 25.22 -0.64 -12.01
C HIS A 51 23.90 0.00 -11.53
N TRP A 52 23.15 0.59 -12.45
CA TRP A 52 21.91 1.27 -12.11
C TRP A 52 20.80 0.28 -11.73
N GLN A 53 20.72 -0.85 -12.44
CA GLN A 53 19.82 -1.93 -12.10
C GLN A 53 20.17 -2.55 -10.74
N ASN A 54 21.45 -2.84 -10.50
CA ASN A 54 21.93 -3.39 -9.23
C ASN A 54 21.69 -2.44 -8.05
N LEU A 55 21.90 -1.13 -8.23
CA LEU A 55 21.61 -0.15 -7.18
C LEU A 55 20.11 -0.11 -6.86
N LYS A 56 19.27 -0.11 -7.91
CA LYS A 56 17.82 -0.10 -7.74
C LYS A 56 17.34 -1.34 -6.98
N GLU A 57 17.88 -2.50 -7.30
CA GLU A 57 17.61 -3.75 -6.58
C GLU A 57 18.10 -3.68 -5.14
N ALA A 58 19.34 -3.23 -4.92
CA ALA A 58 19.92 -3.06 -3.59
C ALA A 58 19.08 -2.16 -2.68
N ILE A 59 18.62 -1.01 -3.21
CA ILE A 59 17.74 -0.07 -2.51
C ILE A 59 16.38 -0.71 -2.24
N THR A 60 15.77 -1.37 -3.23
CA THR A 60 14.42 -1.92 -3.12
C THR A 60 14.35 -3.05 -2.10
N GLU A 61 15.32 -3.94 -2.11
CA GLU A 61 15.42 -5.05 -1.16
C GLU A 61 15.82 -4.58 0.25
N ALA A 62 16.75 -3.63 0.39
CA ALA A 62 17.08 -3.05 1.69
C ALA A 62 15.86 -2.33 2.29
N ALA A 63 15.12 -1.60 1.46
CA ALA A 63 13.88 -0.96 1.86
C ALA A 63 12.81 -1.98 2.28
N SER A 64 12.65 -3.08 1.53
CA SER A 64 11.64 -4.11 1.83
C SER A 64 11.96 -4.94 3.08
N SER A 65 13.25 -5.13 3.38
CA SER A 65 13.70 -5.90 4.55
C SER A 65 13.71 -5.09 5.85
N VAL A 66 14.00 -3.78 5.78
CA VAL A 66 14.13 -2.92 6.96
C VAL A 66 12.84 -2.16 7.27
N ILE A 67 12.08 -1.76 6.25
CA ILE A 67 10.92 -0.89 6.43
C ILE A 67 9.64 -1.72 6.31
N PRO A 68 8.82 -1.80 7.38
CA PRO A 68 7.60 -2.56 7.33
C PRO A 68 6.60 -1.97 6.31
N PRO A 69 5.80 -2.82 5.65
CA PRO A 69 4.81 -2.38 4.69
C PRO A 69 3.77 -1.48 5.37
N MET A 70 3.45 -0.35 4.74
CA MET A 70 2.50 0.60 5.28
C MET A 70 1.07 0.08 5.16
N ARG A 71 0.52 -0.45 6.26
CA ARG A 71 -0.93 -0.69 6.37
C ARG A 71 -1.68 0.63 6.35
N GLN A 72 -2.61 0.78 5.42
CA GLN A 72 -3.53 1.92 5.43
C GLN A 72 -4.53 1.74 6.56
N LYS A 73 -4.72 2.78 7.38
CA LYS A 73 -5.88 2.82 8.27
C LYS A 73 -7.14 3.02 7.44
N ALA A 74 -8.27 2.47 7.89
CA ALA A 74 -9.57 2.71 7.28
C ALA A 74 -9.82 4.22 7.17
N LYS A 75 -9.91 4.75 5.94
CA LYS A 75 -10.24 6.16 5.70
C LYS A 75 -11.72 6.45 5.93
N GLN A 76 -12.55 5.43 5.83
CA GLN A 76 -14.00 5.50 5.89
C GLN A 76 -14.51 4.58 6.98
N LYS A 77 -15.52 5.03 7.74
CA LYS A 77 -16.09 4.27 8.87
C LYS A 77 -16.77 2.96 8.46
N TRP A 78 -17.11 2.81 7.17
CA TRP A 78 -17.73 1.63 6.60
C TRP A 78 -16.73 0.63 6.01
N MET A 79 -15.44 0.99 5.91
CA MET A 79 -14.42 0.05 5.43
C MET A 79 -14.09 -0.96 6.53
N THR A 80 -14.13 -2.23 6.18
CA THR A 80 -13.74 -3.34 7.06
C THR A 80 -12.26 -3.69 6.88
N ASP A 81 -11.67 -4.34 7.87
CA ASP A 81 -10.29 -4.82 7.80
C ASP A 81 -10.08 -5.82 6.66
N GLU A 82 -11.10 -6.63 6.35
CA GLU A 82 -11.09 -7.54 5.18
C GLU A 82 -10.86 -6.78 3.86
N ILE A 83 -11.49 -5.61 3.69
CA ILE A 83 -11.30 -4.78 2.49
C ILE A 83 -9.88 -4.22 2.44
N LEU A 84 -9.33 -3.82 3.60
CA LEU A 84 -7.96 -3.32 3.69
C LEU A 84 -6.94 -4.40 3.33
N ASP A 85 -7.13 -5.61 3.83
CA ASP A 85 -6.25 -6.75 3.51
C ASP A 85 -6.28 -7.10 2.01
N LEU A 86 -7.46 -7.05 1.38
CA LEU A 86 -7.59 -7.26 -0.07
C LEU A 86 -6.90 -6.16 -0.87
N ILE A 87 -6.98 -4.90 -0.43
CA ILE A 87 -6.26 -3.78 -1.05
C ILE A 87 -4.74 -3.99 -0.94
N ASP A 88 -4.25 -4.47 0.19
CA ASP A 88 -2.82 -4.74 0.38
C ASP A 88 -2.36 -5.94 -0.45
N LYS A 89 -3.15 -7.01 -0.57
CA LYS A 89 -2.88 -8.13 -1.50
C LYS A 89 -2.81 -7.66 -2.94
N ARG A 90 -3.72 -6.76 -3.36
CA ARG A 90 -3.72 -6.20 -4.72
C ARG A 90 -2.44 -5.42 -5.01
N ARG A 91 -1.91 -4.67 -4.04
CA ARG A 91 -0.65 -3.93 -4.20
C ARG A 91 0.55 -4.84 -4.45
N GLN A 92 0.54 -6.03 -3.85
CA GLN A 92 1.60 -7.04 -4.03
C GLN A 92 1.49 -7.73 -5.39
N ALA A 93 0.28 -7.84 -5.94
CA ALA A 93 0.00 -8.51 -7.22
C ALA A 93 0.22 -7.63 -8.47
N LYS A 94 0.88 -6.46 -8.37
CA LYS A 94 1.02 -5.52 -9.51
C LYS A 94 1.69 -6.09 -10.76
N ASN A 95 2.53 -7.12 -10.59
CA ASN A 95 3.23 -7.77 -11.69
C ASN A 95 2.39 -8.88 -12.34
N ASP A 96 1.25 -9.24 -11.75
CA ASP A 96 0.30 -10.23 -12.26
C ASP A 96 -1.03 -9.54 -12.59
N LYS A 97 -1.24 -9.32 -13.89
CA LYS A 97 -2.40 -8.57 -14.38
C LYS A 97 -3.73 -9.27 -14.07
N GLU A 98 -3.77 -10.60 -14.20
CA GLU A 98 -5.00 -11.37 -13.97
C GLU A 98 -5.40 -11.32 -12.50
N VAL A 99 -4.42 -11.48 -11.61
CA VAL A 99 -4.63 -11.38 -10.16
C VAL A 99 -5.01 -9.96 -9.74
N ASP A 100 -4.38 -8.92 -10.31
CA ASP A 100 -4.75 -7.52 -10.02
C ASP A 100 -6.19 -7.22 -10.42
N GLU A 101 -6.61 -7.61 -11.63
CA GLU A 101 -7.95 -7.37 -12.14
C GLU A 101 -9.01 -8.11 -11.32
N ASN A 102 -8.75 -9.37 -10.96
CA ASN A 102 -9.66 -10.14 -10.12
C ASN A 102 -9.78 -9.53 -8.71
N LEU A 103 -8.66 -9.17 -8.08
CA LEU A 103 -8.67 -8.51 -6.77
C LEU A 103 -9.37 -7.16 -6.82
N HIS A 104 -9.18 -6.37 -7.88
CA HIS A 104 -9.88 -5.10 -8.08
C HIS A 104 -11.41 -5.30 -8.11
N ARG A 105 -11.88 -6.30 -8.85
CA ARG A 105 -13.29 -6.66 -8.94
C ARG A 105 -13.87 -7.07 -7.58
N VAL A 106 -13.15 -7.90 -6.82
CA VAL A 106 -13.58 -8.36 -5.49
C VAL A 106 -13.63 -7.21 -4.50
N ILE A 107 -12.59 -6.36 -4.45
CA ILE A 107 -12.54 -5.18 -3.59
C ILE A 107 -13.75 -4.28 -3.86
N ARG A 108 -14.06 -4.00 -5.14
CA ARG A 108 -15.19 -3.15 -5.50
C ARG A 108 -16.51 -3.70 -4.96
N LYS A 109 -16.80 -4.98 -5.19
CA LYS A 109 -18.01 -5.65 -4.68
C LYS A 109 -18.10 -5.58 -3.15
N LYS A 110 -16.98 -5.81 -2.45
CA LYS A 110 -16.93 -5.75 -0.98
C LYS A 110 -17.16 -4.33 -0.46
N CYS A 111 -16.56 -3.32 -1.09
CA CYS A 111 -16.78 -1.91 -0.76
C CYS A 111 -18.24 -1.50 -0.93
N ASP A 112 -18.87 -1.87 -2.05
CA ASP A 112 -20.27 -1.53 -2.34
C ASP A 112 -21.18 -2.12 -1.25
N LYS A 113 -21.02 -3.41 -0.95
CA LYS A 113 -21.78 -4.11 0.09
C LYS A 113 -21.56 -3.52 1.49
N ALA A 114 -20.31 -3.25 1.87
CA ALA A 114 -20.00 -2.68 3.18
C ALA A 114 -20.59 -1.27 3.34
N LYS A 115 -20.56 -0.47 2.27
CA LYS A 115 -21.17 0.85 2.25
C LYS A 115 -22.70 0.80 2.37
N GLU A 116 -23.36 -0.12 1.67
CA GLU A 116 -24.81 -0.34 1.78
C GLU A 116 -25.22 -0.74 3.20
N VAL A 117 -24.53 -1.72 3.80
CA VAL A 117 -24.80 -2.16 5.18
C VAL A 117 -24.66 -1.00 6.16
N TRP A 118 -23.61 -0.19 6.01
CA TRP A 118 -23.39 0.96 6.87
C TRP A 118 -24.48 2.03 6.71
N LEU A 119 -24.88 2.35 5.47
CA LEU A 119 -25.96 3.30 5.20
C LEU A 119 -27.30 2.81 5.78
N ASN A 120 -27.64 1.54 5.57
CA ASN A 120 -28.87 0.95 6.10
C ASN A 120 -28.90 0.98 7.63
N SER A 121 -27.78 0.64 8.27
CA SER A 121 -27.65 0.71 9.74
C SER A 121 -27.84 2.15 10.26
N LYS A 122 -27.26 3.13 9.56
CA LYS A 122 -27.42 4.57 9.85
C LYS A 122 -28.89 5.01 9.76
N LEU A 123 -29.61 4.56 8.74
CA LEU A 123 -31.01 4.90 8.54
C LEU A 123 -31.91 4.29 9.62
N ILE A 124 -31.66 3.05 10.02
CA ILE A 124 -32.39 2.38 11.11
C ILE A 124 -32.18 3.13 12.43
N ASN A 125 -30.93 3.46 12.77
CA ASN A 125 -30.62 4.19 14.00
C ASN A 125 -31.31 5.56 14.05
N ASN A 126 -31.33 6.30 12.94
CA ASN A 126 -32.03 7.58 12.88
C ASN A 126 -33.55 7.45 13.07
N LYS A 127 -34.17 6.37 12.57
CA LYS A 127 -35.61 6.13 12.76
C LYS A 127 -35.96 5.85 14.23
N ILE A 128 -35.11 5.10 14.94
CA ILE A 128 -35.28 4.81 16.37
C ILE A 128 -35.18 6.09 17.21
N ILE A 129 -34.20 6.94 16.90
CA ILE A 129 -33.99 8.22 17.60
C ILE A 129 -35.17 9.18 17.39
N ASN A 130 -35.75 9.21 16.19
CA ASN A 130 -36.84 10.13 15.87
C ASN A 130 -38.25 9.61 16.25
N SER A 131 -38.36 8.37 16.73
CA SER A 131 -39.62 7.81 17.26
C SER A 131 -39.68 7.77 18.78
N THR A 132 -38.64 8.26 19.46
CA THR A 132 -38.55 8.41 20.92
C THR A 132 -38.62 9.89 21.25
#